data_AF-A0A957P2P5-F1
#
_entry.id   AF-A0A957P2P5-F1
#
_cell.length_a   1.000
_cell.length_b   1.000
_cell.length_c   1.000
_cell.angle_alpha   90.00
_cell.angle_beta   90.00
_cell.angle_gamma   90.00
#
_symmetry.space_group_name_H-M   'P 1'
#
loop_
_entity.id
_entity.type
_entity.pdbx_description
1 polymer ?
#
loop_
_entity_poly.entity_id
_entity_poly.type
_entity_poly.pdbx_seq_one_letter_code
_entity_poly.pdbx_strand_id
1 'polypeptide(L)'
;INSWWRANQDQGRTSFLYAYALGKAQRILAGLDPEIGPILVHGSVARLNHAYAEADIALPPSQYADDEAAKSTRGRAIVIAPPSAANTPTYLRKFGPTSHAFASGWMTIRGARRRRAVDRGFVLSDHADWPGLIDAIRATGAETIGVTHGYTAVMVRWLRENGWNAWGLETRFTGEEQDEE
;
A
#
# COMPACT_ATOMS: atom_id res chain seq x y z
N ILE A 1 4.60 5.52 -10.39
CA ILE A 1 5.14 4.13 -10.28
C ILE A 1 5.72 3.69 -11.63
N ASN A 2 4.94 3.70 -12.70
CA ASN A 2 5.35 3.32 -14.06
C ASN A 2 6.70 3.91 -14.52
N SER A 3 6.95 5.22 -14.34
CA SER A 3 8.23 5.83 -14.72
C SER A 3 9.44 5.30 -13.93
N TRP A 4 9.26 4.95 -12.65
CA TRP A 4 10.32 4.35 -11.84
C TRP A 4 10.60 2.91 -12.27
N TRP A 5 9.55 2.15 -12.60
CA TRP A 5 9.68 0.80 -13.14
C TRP A 5 10.44 0.80 -14.48
N ARG A 6 10.09 1.68 -15.42
CA ARG A 6 10.84 1.85 -16.69
C ARG A 6 12.32 2.13 -16.44
N ALA A 7 12.64 3.11 -15.59
CA ALA A 7 14.02 3.46 -15.28
C ALA A 7 14.81 2.31 -14.62
N ASN A 8 14.15 1.45 -13.84
CA ASN A 8 14.78 0.25 -13.28
C ASN A 8 15.02 -0.82 -14.34
N GLN A 9 14.08 -1.02 -15.27
CA GLN A 9 14.24 -1.93 -16.39
C GLN A 9 15.42 -1.52 -17.28
N ASP A 10 15.59 -0.23 -17.57
CA ASP A 10 16.73 0.31 -18.31
C ASP A 10 18.08 0.00 -17.64
N GLN A 11 18.07 -0.21 -16.32
CA GLN A 11 19.25 -0.56 -15.51
C GLN A 11 19.36 -2.07 -15.24
N GLY A 12 18.48 -2.89 -15.82
CA GLY A 12 18.45 -4.34 -15.58
C GLY A 12 18.07 -4.72 -14.15
N ARG A 13 17.23 -3.92 -13.48
CA ARG A 13 16.79 -4.12 -12.09
C ARG A 13 15.32 -4.52 -12.02
N THR A 14 15.04 -5.58 -11.26
CA THR A 14 13.65 -5.95 -10.90
C THR A 14 13.12 -4.96 -9.86
N SER A 15 11.93 -4.44 -10.09
CA SER A 15 11.28 -3.48 -9.19
C SER A 15 10.45 -4.19 -8.13
N PHE A 16 10.78 -4.05 -6.85
CA PHE A 16 9.94 -4.52 -5.74
C PHE A 16 9.11 -3.36 -5.19
N LEU A 17 7.79 -3.46 -5.31
CA LEU A 17 6.87 -2.47 -4.74
C LEU A 17 6.08 -3.10 -3.60
N TYR A 18 6.44 -2.70 -2.38
CA TYR A 18 5.83 -3.19 -1.17
C TYR A 18 4.53 -2.45 -0.85
N ALA A 19 3.48 -3.23 -0.58
CA ALA A 19 2.16 -2.75 -0.19
C ALA A 19 1.42 -3.82 0.62
N TYR A 20 0.41 -3.41 1.39
CA TYR A 20 -0.48 -4.36 2.05
C TYR A 20 -1.15 -5.25 1.01
N ALA A 21 -1.23 -6.55 1.31
CA ALA A 21 -1.65 -7.54 0.34
C ALA A 21 -3.13 -7.38 -0.10
N LEU A 22 -3.97 -6.84 0.79
CA LEU A 22 -5.36 -6.49 0.52
C LEU A 22 -5.50 -4.97 0.35
N GLY A 23 -6.29 -4.55 -0.63
CA GLY A 23 -6.61 -3.15 -0.91
C GLY A 23 -5.52 -2.47 -1.73
N LYS A 24 -4.40 -2.10 -1.10
CA LYS A 24 -3.34 -1.30 -1.76
C LYS A 24 -2.69 -2.06 -2.92
N ALA A 25 -2.40 -3.34 -2.76
CA ALA A 25 -1.81 -4.16 -3.84
C ALA A 25 -2.71 -4.16 -5.08
N GLN A 26 -4.02 -4.38 -4.93
CA GLN A 26 -4.98 -4.38 -6.04
C GLN A 26 -5.11 -3.00 -6.68
N ARG A 27 -5.14 -1.92 -5.87
CA ARG A 27 -5.16 -0.55 -6.40
C ARG A 27 -3.90 -0.19 -7.17
N ILE A 28 -2.74 -0.68 -6.73
CA ILE A 28 -1.47 -0.53 -7.46
C ILE A 28 -1.57 -1.27 -8.79
N LEU A 29 -1.99 -2.54 -8.79
CA LEU A 29 -2.15 -3.33 -10.02
C LEU A 29 -3.03 -2.59 -11.04
N ALA A 30 -4.14 -2.01 -10.60
CA ALA A 30 -5.06 -1.21 -11.45
C ALA A 30 -4.42 0.03 -12.09
N GLY A 31 -3.34 0.56 -11.54
CA GLY A 31 -2.63 1.73 -12.07
C GLY A 31 -1.32 1.41 -12.81
N LEU A 32 -0.93 0.14 -12.87
CA LEU A 32 0.25 -0.28 -13.61
C LEU A 32 -0.06 -0.35 -15.11
N ASP A 33 0.94 0.04 -15.89
CA ASP A 33 0.90 -0.07 -17.34
C ASP A 33 1.54 -1.41 -17.76
N PRO A 34 0.75 -2.40 -18.22
CA PRO A 34 1.25 -3.73 -18.51
C PRO A 34 2.19 -3.77 -19.73
N GLU A 35 2.22 -2.73 -20.57
CA GLU A 35 3.10 -2.67 -21.74
C GLU A 35 4.58 -2.48 -21.36
N ILE A 36 4.87 -2.03 -20.13
CA ILE A 36 6.24 -1.83 -19.64
C ILE A 36 6.95 -3.18 -19.46
N GLY A 37 6.24 -4.22 -19.04
CA GLY A 37 6.83 -5.53 -18.83
C GLY A 37 6.04 -6.45 -17.90
N PRO A 38 6.67 -7.52 -17.40
CA PRO A 38 5.99 -8.50 -16.57
C PRO A 38 5.59 -7.94 -15.19
N ILE A 39 4.33 -8.14 -14.82
CA ILE A 39 3.77 -7.81 -13.50
C ILE A 39 3.62 -9.09 -12.71
N LEU A 40 4.39 -9.20 -11.62
CA LEU A 40 4.37 -10.34 -10.72
C LEU A 40 3.76 -9.98 -9.36
N VAL A 41 3.14 -10.96 -8.72
CA VAL A 41 2.55 -10.83 -7.38
C VAL A 41 3.07 -11.89 -6.43
N HIS A 42 3.41 -11.48 -5.21
CA HIS A 42 3.74 -12.41 -4.13
C HIS A 42 2.54 -13.29 -3.75
N GLY A 43 2.78 -14.47 -3.17
CA GLY A 43 1.73 -15.46 -2.89
C GLY A 43 0.59 -14.96 -2.01
N SER A 44 0.86 -14.06 -1.06
CA SER A 44 -0.17 -13.42 -0.24
C SER A 44 -1.10 -12.51 -1.05
N VAL A 45 -0.57 -11.84 -2.08
CA VAL A 45 -1.34 -10.99 -2.99
C VAL A 45 -2.09 -11.87 -3.99
N ALA A 46 -1.43 -12.89 -4.55
CA ALA A 46 -2.05 -13.85 -5.47
C ALA A 46 -3.28 -14.54 -4.85
N ARG A 47 -3.18 -14.97 -3.58
CA ARG A 47 -4.31 -15.54 -2.84
C ARG A 47 -5.50 -14.60 -2.76
N LEU A 48 -5.26 -13.32 -2.49
CA LEU A 48 -6.34 -12.33 -2.42
C LEU A 48 -6.89 -12.01 -3.81
N ASN A 49 -6.05 -11.91 -4.84
CA ASN A 49 -6.51 -11.73 -6.21
C ASN A 49 -7.40 -12.89 -6.67
N HIS A 50 -7.12 -14.12 -6.22
CA HIS A 50 -8.00 -15.26 -6.47
C HIS A 50 -9.39 -15.07 -5.83
N ALA A 51 -9.46 -14.63 -4.57
CA ALA A 51 -10.73 -14.33 -3.92
C ALA A 51 -11.52 -13.20 -4.62
N TYR A 52 -10.83 -12.21 -5.21
CA TYR A 52 -11.48 -11.21 -6.07
C TYR A 52 -12.10 -11.86 -7.32
N ALA A 53 -11.37 -12.77 -7.97
CA ALA A 53 -11.86 -13.48 -9.15
C ALA A 53 -13.04 -14.41 -8.83
N GLU A 54 -13.04 -15.09 -7.68
CA GLU A 54 -14.18 -15.89 -7.20
C GLU A 54 -15.42 -15.04 -6.91
N ALA A 55 -15.23 -13.75 -6.63
CA ALA A 55 -16.30 -12.77 -6.45
C ALA A 55 -16.66 -12.01 -7.75
N ASP A 56 -16.22 -12.50 -8.91
CA ASP A 56 -16.43 -11.89 -10.24
C ASP A 56 -15.87 -10.45 -10.37
N ILE A 57 -14.89 -10.08 -9.55
CA ILE A 57 -14.21 -8.79 -9.63
C ILE A 57 -12.96 -8.94 -10.49
N ALA A 58 -13.03 -8.38 -11.70
CA ALA A 58 -11.91 -8.37 -12.63
C ALA A 58 -10.76 -7.50 -12.09
N LEU A 59 -9.57 -8.10 -11.96
CA LEU A 59 -8.31 -7.41 -11.69
C LEU A 59 -7.42 -7.47 -12.94
N PRO A 60 -6.51 -6.48 -13.11
CA PRO A 60 -5.53 -6.54 -14.19
C PRO A 60 -4.71 -7.84 -14.13
N PRO A 61 -4.29 -8.37 -15.30
CA PRO A 61 -3.51 -9.60 -15.36
C PRO A 61 -2.20 -9.44 -14.59
N SER A 62 -1.92 -10.42 -13.75
CA SER A 62 -0.67 -10.52 -13.00
C SER A 62 -0.30 -11.98 -12.84
N GLN A 63 1.00 -12.28 -12.82
CA GLN A 63 1.50 -13.64 -12.68
C GLN A 63 2.01 -13.88 -11.26
N TYR A 64 1.82 -15.09 -10.74
CA TYR A 64 2.41 -15.47 -9.45
C TYR A 64 3.95 -15.46 -9.54
N ALA A 65 4.60 -14.86 -8.55
CA ALA A 65 6.05 -14.70 -8.48
C ALA A 65 6.76 -15.99 -8.02
N ASP A 66 6.61 -17.09 -8.77
CA ASP A 66 7.32 -18.35 -8.55
C ASP A 66 8.78 -18.31 -9.06
N ASP A 67 9.49 -19.43 -8.93
CA ASP A 67 10.90 -19.54 -9.31
C ASP A 67 11.14 -19.42 -10.82
N GLU A 68 10.18 -19.85 -11.64
CA GLU A 68 10.29 -19.79 -13.11
C GLU A 68 10.03 -18.37 -13.60
N ALA A 69 8.97 -17.72 -13.11
CA ALA A 69 8.67 -16.33 -13.35
C ALA A 69 9.86 -15.46 -12.92
N ALA A 70 10.37 -15.64 -11.70
CA ALA A 70 11.50 -14.87 -11.18
C ALA A 70 12.76 -14.97 -12.07
N LYS A 71 13.04 -16.17 -12.62
CA LYS A 71 14.18 -16.38 -13.51
C LYS A 71 13.95 -15.74 -14.88
N SER A 72 12.79 -15.96 -15.49
CA SER A 72 12.48 -15.52 -16.86
C SER A 72 12.23 -14.01 -16.98
N THR A 73 11.91 -13.32 -15.88
CA THR A 73 11.62 -11.88 -15.85
C THR A 73 12.66 -11.05 -15.10
N ARG A 74 13.78 -11.65 -14.73
CA ARG A 74 14.88 -11.00 -13.99
C ARG A 74 15.31 -9.70 -14.68
N GLY A 75 15.39 -8.62 -13.90
CA GLY A 75 15.87 -7.32 -14.35
C GLY A 75 14.83 -6.46 -15.09
N ARG A 76 13.61 -6.96 -15.31
CA ARG A 76 12.57 -6.23 -16.05
C ARG A 76 11.19 -6.22 -15.41
N ALA A 77 10.90 -7.15 -14.50
CA ALA A 77 9.60 -7.22 -13.84
C ALA A 77 9.40 -6.14 -12.77
N ILE A 78 8.13 -5.88 -12.47
CA ILE A 78 7.71 -5.34 -11.18
C ILE A 78 7.03 -6.44 -10.36
N VAL A 79 7.39 -6.53 -9.08
CA VAL A 79 6.86 -7.50 -8.11
C VAL A 79 6.10 -6.74 -7.03
N ILE A 80 4.79 -6.98 -6.91
CA ILE A 80 3.97 -6.46 -5.81
C ILE A 80 3.99 -7.45 -4.66
N ALA A 81 4.46 -7.01 -3.50
CA ALA A 81 4.71 -7.90 -2.36
C ALA A 81 4.33 -7.25 -1.02
N PRO A 82 4.02 -8.05 0.02
CA PRO A 82 3.85 -7.51 1.37
C PRO A 82 5.17 -6.97 1.94
N PRO A 83 5.13 -6.06 2.93
CA PRO A 83 6.33 -5.52 3.57
C PRO A 83 7.27 -6.60 4.12
N SER A 84 6.73 -7.72 4.62
CA SER A 84 7.49 -8.85 5.16
C SER A 84 8.40 -9.52 4.13
N ALA A 85 8.11 -9.41 2.82
CA ALA A 85 8.96 -9.96 1.78
C ALA A 85 10.34 -9.27 1.72
N ALA A 86 10.44 -8.01 2.17
CA ALA A 86 11.70 -7.30 2.29
C ALA A 86 12.69 -7.99 3.25
N ASN A 87 12.16 -8.70 4.24
CA ASN A 87 12.94 -9.42 5.25
C ASN A 87 13.26 -10.86 4.85
N THR A 88 13.06 -11.24 3.57
CA THR A 88 13.31 -12.60 3.08
C THR A 88 14.38 -12.61 1.97
N PRO A 89 15.68 -12.54 2.32
CA PRO A 89 16.77 -12.44 1.34
C PRO A 89 16.82 -13.58 0.32
N THR A 90 16.43 -14.79 0.73
CA THR A 90 16.36 -15.97 -0.16
C THR A 90 15.34 -15.79 -1.28
N TYR A 91 14.23 -15.13 -1.01
CA TYR A 91 13.20 -14.81 -2.00
C TYR A 91 13.70 -13.71 -2.96
N LEU A 92 14.23 -12.61 -2.43
CA LEU A 92 14.68 -11.47 -3.24
C LEU A 92 15.80 -11.84 -4.23
N ARG A 93 16.75 -12.70 -3.82
CA ARG A 93 17.88 -13.12 -4.67
C ARG A 93 17.47 -13.82 -5.97
N LYS A 94 16.26 -14.40 -6.03
CA LYS A 94 15.73 -15.06 -7.24
C LYS A 94 15.63 -14.07 -8.41
N PHE A 95 15.36 -12.80 -8.10
CA PHE A 95 15.05 -11.74 -9.07
C PHE A 95 16.27 -10.93 -9.54
N GLY A 96 17.50 -11.34 -9.17
CA GLY A 96 18.73 -10.65 -9.58
C GLY A 96 18.89 -9.28 -8.92
N PRO A 97 19.53 -8.29 -9.59
CA PRO A 97 19.58 -6.91 -9.12
C PRO A 97 18.15 -6.37 -8.90
N THR A 98 17.92 -5.74 -7.76
CA THR A 98 16.59 -5.25 -7.35
C THR A 98 16.64 -3.79 -6.93
N SER A 99 15.52 -3.09 -7.10
CA SER A 99 15.26 -1.79 -6.49
C SER A 99 13.96 -1.86 -5.72
N HIS A 100 13.92 -1.22 -4.55
CA HIS A 100 12.87 -1.39 -3.57
C HIS A 100 12.09 -0.09 -3.35
N ALA A 101 10.77 -0.22 -3.34
CA ALA A 101 9.86 0.88 -3.07
C ALA A 101 8.75 0.47 -2.10
N PHE A 102 8.23 1.44 -1.36
CA PHE A 102 7.08 1.25 -0.47
C PHE A 102 5.94 2.18 -0.86
N ALA A 103 4.72 1.65 -0.94
CA ALA A 103 3.50 2.43 -1.17
C ALA A 103 2.69 2.57 0.12
N SER A 104 2.64 3.78 0.66
CA SER A 104 1.86 4.10 1.87
C SER A 104 1.59 5.60 1.96
N GLY A 105 0.48 6.01 2.59
CA GLY A 105 0.21 7.41 2.90
C GLY A 105 1.33 8.05 3.72
N TRP A 106 1.97 7.26 4.59
CA TRP A 106 3.09 7.69 5.43
C TRP A 106 4.36 8.02 4.64
N MET A 107 4.44 7.69 3.35
CA MET A 107 5.59 8.06 2.51
C MET A 107 5.68 9.57 2.26
N THR A 108 4.66 10.34 2.64
CA THR A 108 4.73 11.81 2.69
C THR A 108 5.61 12.31 3.85
N ILE A 109 5.81 11.50 4.89
CA ILE A 109 6.58 11.87 6.09
C ILE A 109 8.04 11.45 5.91
N ARG A 110 8.94 12.45 5.96
CA ARG A 110 10.39 12.23 5.78
C ARG A 110 10.97 11.18 6.73
N GLY A 111 10.54 11.18 8.00
CA GLY A 111 10.97 10.22 9.02
C GLY A 111 10.58 8.79 8.68
N ALA A 112 9.31 8.55 8.35
CA ALA A 112 8.80 7.23 7.98
C ALA A 112 9.50 6.68 6.72
N ARG A 113 9.71 7.52 5.71
CA ARG A 113 10.47 7.15 4.51
C ARG A 113 11.92 6.77 4.83
N ARG A 114 12.59 7.49 5.74
CA ARG A 114 13.97 7.20 6.14
C ARG A 114 14.09 5.88 6.90
N ARG A 115 13.18 5.60 7.84
CA ARG A 115 13.20 4.37 8.66
C ARG A 115 13.09 3.08 7.84
N ARG A 116 12.31 3.10 6.75
CA ARG A 116 12.10 1.92 5.89
C ARG A 116 13.26 1.60 4.94
N ALA A 117 14.28 2.45 4.83
CA ALA A 117 15.48 2.25 4.00
C ALA A 117 15.21 1.78 2.55
N VAL A 118 14.12 2.26 1.94
CA VAL A 118 13.76 1.96 0.54
C VAL A 118 14.32 3.02 -0.42
N ASP A 119 14.62 2.62 -1.67
CA ASP A 119 15.09 3.53 -2.71
C ASP A 119 14.03 4.59 -3.06
N ARG A 120 12.75 4.20 -2.97
CA ARG A 120 11.62 5.06 -3.35
C ARG A 120 10.41 4.90 -2.42
N GLY A 121 9.79 6.01 -2.05
CA GLY A 121 8.46 6.04 -1.42
C GLY A 121 7.40 6.51 -2.42
N PHE A 122 6.25 5.86 -2.44
CA PHE A 122 5.06 6.31 -3.17
C PHE A 122 3.96 6.64 -2.16
N VAL A 123 3.45 7.86 -2.22
CA VAL A 123 2.34 8.31 -1.37
C VAL A 123 1.05 7.71 -1.93
N LEU A 124 0.53 6.69 -1.25
CA LEU A 124 -0.71 6.02 -1.60
C LEU A 124 -1.39 5.50 -0.33
N SER A 125 -2.57 6.05 -0.02
CA SER A 125 -3.41 5.64 1.09
C SER A 125 -4.75 5.12 0.58
N ASP A 126 -5.36 4.23 1.36
CA ASP A 126 -6.72 3.72 1.25
C ASP A 126 -7.67 4.36 2.28
N HIS A 127 -7.16 5.31 3.08
CA HIS A 127 -7.97 6.09 4.02
C HIS A 127 -8.53 7.37 3.38
N ALA A 128 -9.68 7.82 3.88
CA ALA A 128 -10.20 9.14 3.58
C ALA A 128 -9.24 10.21 4.09
N ASP A 129 -9.06 11.26 3.29
CA ASP A 129 -8.36 12.46 3.73
C ASP A 129 -9.27 13.35 4.59
N TRP A 130 -8.73 14.46 5.06
CA TRP A 130 -9.46 15.35 5.96
C TRP A 130 -10.78 15.86 5.36
N PRO A 131 -10.81 16.45 4.14
CA PRO A 131 -12.06 16.83 3.50
C PRO A 131 -13.03 15.65 3.36
N GLY A 132 -12.55 14.49 2.88
CA GLY A 132 -13.39 13.30 2.72
C GLY A 132 -14.01 12.81 4.03
N LEU A 133 -13.29 12.88 5.15
CA LEU A 133 -13.82 12.57 6.48
C LEU A 133 -14.92 13.54 6.89
N ILE A 134 -14.72 14.85 6.71
CA ILE A 134 -15.72 15.85 7.09
C ILE A 134 -16.96 15.75 6.21
N ASP A 135 -16.79 15.51 4.91
CA ASP A 135 -17.90 15.32 3.98
C ASP A 135 -18.71 14.07 4.32
N ALA A 136 -18.04 12.95 4.66
CA ALA A 136 -18.71 11.75 5.12
C ALA A 136 -19.50 11.99 6.41
N ILE A 137 -18.91 12.68 7.40
CA ILE A 137 -19.58 13.04 8.65
C ILE A 137 -20.84 13.88 8.36
N ARG A 138 -20.72 14.94 7.55
CA ARG A 138 -21.87 15.78 7.17
C ARG A 138 -22.96 14.98 6.48
N ALA A 139 -22.59 14.12 5.54
CA ALA A 139 -23.54 13.30 4.78
C ALA A 139 -24.34 12.32 5.66
N THR A 140 -23.80 11.92 6.82
CA THR A 140 -24.52 11.04 7.75
C THR A 140 -25.65 11.75 8.51
N GLY A 141 -25.60 13.08 8.65
CA GLY A 141 -26.49 13.83 9.53
C GLY A 141 -26.30 13.54 11.03
N ALA A 142 -25.20 12.88 11.41
CA ALA A 142 -24.96 12.53 12.81
C ALA A 142 -24.72 13.77 13.69
N GLU A 143 -25.41 13.84 14.82
CA GLU A 143 -25.25 14.90 15.82
C GLU A 143 -24.13 14.57 16.83
N THR A 144 -23.87 13.26 17.03
CA THR A 144 -22.98 12.71 18.06
C THR A 144 -21.97 11.75 17.41
N ILE A 145 -20.67 12.06 17.52
CA ILE A 145 -19.58 11.42 16.76
C ILE A 145 -18.52 10.84 17.71
N GLY A 146 -18.39 9.52 17.74
CA GLY A 146 -17.29 8.84 18.42
C GLY A 146 -16.09 8.67 17.48
N VAL A 147 -14.92 9.22 17.85
CA VAL A 147 -13.71 9.19 17.03
C VAL A 147 -12.73 8.16 17.57
N THR A 148 -12.26 7.25 16.72
CA THR A 148 -11.22 6.26 17.03
C THR A 148 -10.16 6.21 15.92
N HIS A 149 -9.02 5.60 16.21
CA HIS A 149 -7.83 5.43 15.35
C HIS A 149 -7.18 6.75 14.89
N GLY A 150 -5.84 6.80 14.91
CA GLY A 150 -5.06 7.99 14.53
C GLY A 150 -5.09 9.11 15.57
N TYR A 151 -4.94 10.36 15.12
CA TYR A 151 -4.87 11.55 15.98
C TYR A 151 -6.25 12.01 16.48
N THR A 152 -6.90 11.17 17.30
CA THR A 152 -8.29 11.35 17.75
C THR A 152 -8.55 12.69 18.43
N ALA A 153 -7.65 13.15 19.29
CA ALA A 153 -7.79 14.42 20.02
C ALA A 153 -7.94 15.63 19.09
N VAL A 154 -7.23 15.66 17.96
CA VAL A 154 -7.29 16.76 16.98
C VAL A 154 -8.64 16.79 16.29
N MET A 155 -9.13 15.63 15.83
CA MET A 155 -10.42 15.51 15.17
C MET A 155 -11.58 15.85 16.13
N VAL A 156 -11.56 15.33 17.35
CA VAL A 156 -12.59 15.61 18.37
C VAL A 156 -12.68 17.10 18.66
N ARG A 157 -11.52 17.76 18.84
CA ARG A 157 -11.48 19.20 19.06
C ARG A 157 -12.11 19.97 17.90
N TRP A 158 -11.70 19.67 16.66
CA TRP A 158 -12.23 20.36 15.49
C TRP A 158 -13.74 20.16 15.33
N LEU A 159 -14.25 18.94 15.52
CA LEU A 159 -15.68 18.66 15.42
C LEU A 159 -16.48 19.46 16.46
N ARG A 160 -16.00 19.54 17.70
CA ARG A 160 -16.62 20.36 18.76
C ARG A 160 -16.61 21.85 18.43
N GLU A 161 -15.49 22.37 17.94
CA GLU A 161 -15.38 23.78 17.49
C GLU A 161 -16.35 24.10 16.34
N ASN A 162 -16.79 23.09 15.58
CA ASN A 162 -17.72 23.23 14.47
C ASN A 162 -19.17 22.81 14.81
N GLY A 163 -19.50 22.68 16.10
CA GLY A 163 -20.86 22.50 16.58
C GLY A 163 -21.35 21.04 16.70
N TRP A 164 -20.49 20.05 16.45
CA TRP A 164 -20.83 18.65 16.70
C TRP A 164 -20.55 18.24 18.15
N ASN A 165 -21.34 17.29 18.66
CA ASN A 165 -20.98 16.58 19.87
C ASN A 165 -19.99 15.44 19.52
N ALA A 166 -18.74 15.52 19.96
CA ALA A 166 -17.74 14.50 19.64
C ALA A 166 -16.92 14.06 20.86
N TRP A 167 -16.42 12.82 20.87
CA TRP A 167 -15.50 12.32 21.90
C TRP A 167 -14.54 11.27 21.34
N GLY A 168 -13.42 11.05 22.03
CA GLY A 168 -12.51 9.95 21.71
C GLY A 168 -13.08 8.64 22.22
N LEU A 169 -13.27 7.66 21.33
CA LEU A 169 -13.73 6.33 21.69
C LEU A 169 -12.51 5.49 22.08
N GLU A 170 -12.48 5.02 23.32
CA GLU A 170 -11.49 4.03 23.75
C GLU A 170 -11.83 2.67 23.14
N THR A 171 -10.85 2.08 22.44
CA THR A 171 -11.01 0.75 21.86
C THR A 171 -9.92 -0.18 22.39
N ARG A 172 -10.21 -1.48 22.41
CA ARG A 172 -9.23 -2.52 22.77
C ARG A 172 -8.24 -2.82 21.64
N PHE A 173 -8.34 -2.11 20.51
CA PHE A 173 -7.56 -2.35 19.31
C PHE A 173 -6.64 -1.16 19.06
N THR A 174 -5.33 -1.36 19.11
CA THR A 174 -4.38 -0.39 18.56
C THR A 174 -4.48 -0.44 17.04
N GLY A 175 -4.43 0.73 16.38
CA GLY A 175 -4.45 0.81 14.91
C GLY A 175 -3.18 0.22 14.30
N GLU A 176 -2.84 0.58 13.04
CA GLU A 176 -1.48 0.38 12.57
C GLU A 176 -0.53 1.06 13.56
N GLU A 177 0.16 0.29 14.40
CA GLU A 177 1.26 0.80 15.20
C GLU A 177 2.22 1.45 14.20
N GLN A 178 2.37 2.76 14.31
CA GLN A 178 3.57 3.38 13.80
C GLN A 178 4.69 2.59 14.48
N ASP A 179 5.66 2.09 13.72
CA ASP A 179 6.91 1.57 14.29
C ASP A 179 7.57 2.76 15.04
N GLU A 180 7.05 3.10 16.22
CA GLU A 180 7.55 4.03 17.22
C GLU A 180 8.49 3.20 18.09
N GLU A 181 9.76 3.16 17.68
CA GLU A 181 10.84 3.10 18.66
C GLU A 181 10.98 4.46 19.35
#